data_AF-A0A1Z4GRD1-F1
#
_entry.id   AF-A0A1Z4GRD1-F1
#
_cell.length_a   1.000
_cell.length_b   1.000
_cell.length_c   1.000
_cell.angle_alpha   90.00
_cell.angle_beta   90.00
_cell.angle_gamma   90.00
#
_symmetry.space_group_name_H-M   'P 1'
#
loop_
_entity.id
_entity.type
_entity.pdbx_description
1 polymer ?
#
loop_
_entity_poly.entity_id
_entity_poly.type
_entity_poly.pdbx_seq_one_letter_code
_entity_poly.pdbx_strand_id
1 'polypeptide(L)'
;MGRDYLSIPPFPPRAVSFPKTGKIARVEGIKMMGAALIEQLKQVEDFRTTDGRRHPLWLVLLLVIMGTMNGYVGYRGWGDFVKRHSRVLIEKFGIQKHGVPSYSTIRRVVMGVDFDKLADKFNEWAKTYVDLEVSEWCATDGKSIKGTVQNYSSSNQNFVSIVSVFACKRGLVVGMEKFENQQKSEIQVVQELITALGLEGVVLSFDSLHCQKKLAK
;
A
#
# COMPACT_ATOMS: atom_id res chain seq x y z
N MET A 1 44.93 -22.56 -12.59
CA MET A 1 43.95 -21.61 -13.19
C MET A 1 42.76 -21.51 -12.25
N GLY A 2 42.89 -20.67 -11.22
CA GLY A 2 41.83 -20.39 -10.26
C GLY A 2 40.98 -19.21 -10.74
N ARG A 3 39.66 -19.30 -10.59
CA ARG A 3 38.73 -18.22 -10.87
C ARG A 3 38.69 -17.29 -9.67
N ASP A 4 39.19 -16.07 -9.83
CA ASP A 4 39.08 -14.99 -8.85
C ASP A 4 37.62 -14.55 -8.76
N TYR A 5 36.95 -14.89 -7.66
CA TYR A 5 35.65 -14.33 -7.31
C TYR A 5 35.87 -12.95 -6.69
N LEU A 6 35.58 -11.89 -7.45
CA LEU A 6 35.44 -10.53 -6.93
C LEU A 6 34.39 -10.54 -5.80
N SER A 7 34.87 -10.36 -4.57
CA SER A 7 34.06 -10.30 -3.37
C SER A 7 33.28 -8.99 -3.34
N ILE A 8 31.98 -9.03 -3.58
CA ILE A 8 31.11 -7.86 -3.40
C ILE A 8 31.01 -7.60 -1.89
N PRO A 9 31.39 -6.42 -1.38
CA PRO A 9 31.25 -6.13 0.04
C PRO A 9 29.75 -6.09 0.43
N PRO A 10 29.38 -6.52 1.64
CA PRO A 10 28.00 -6.46 2.11
C PRO A 10 27.53 -4.99 2.14
N PHE A 11 26.34 -4.73 1.59
CA PHE A 11 25.69 -3.43 1.70
C PHE A 11 25.52 -3.06 3.19
N PRO A 12 25.97 -1.89 3.64
CA PRO A 12 25.74 -1.45 5.01
C PRO A 12 24.23 -1.27 5.26
N PRO A 13 23.74 -1.55 6.48
CA PRO A 13 22.35 -1.27 6.82
C PRO A 13 22.07 0.22 6.62
N ARG A 14 21.11 0.55 5.74
CA ARG A 14 20.61 1.93 5.57
C ARG A 14 19.92 2.33 6.87
N ALA A 15 20.63 3.05 7.72
CA ALA A 15 20.02 3.79 8.80
C ALA A 15 19.04 4.81 8.20
N VAL A 16 17.76 4.64 8.47
CA VAL A 16 16.74 5.67 8.22
C VAL A 16 17.01 6.76 9.24
N SER A 17 17.80 7.76 8.85
CA SER A 17 17.98 8.96 9.66
C SER A 17 16.74 9.83 9.49
N PHE A 18 15.87 9.85 10.49
CA PHE A 18 14.89 10.93 10.62
C PHE A 18 15.65 12.26 10.76
N PRO A 19 15.21 13.34 10.10
CA PRO A 19 15.87 14.63 10.22
C PRO A 19 15.95 15.06 11.69
N LYS A 20 17.18 15.34 12.12
CA LYS A 20 17.46 15.84 13.47
C LYS A 20 16.75 17.17 13.66
N THR A 21 16.07 17.26 14.81
CA THR A 21 15.31 18.38 15.35
C THR A 21 15.86 19.75 14.95
N GLY A 22 15.11 20.46 14.09
CA GLY A 22 15.38 21.84 13.70
C GLY A 22 14.07 22.61 13.55
N LYS A 23 13.75 23.44 14.55
CA LYS A 23 12.66 24.41 14.65
C LYS A 23 11.22 23.88 14.43
N ILE A 24 10.49 23.89 15.54
CA ILE A 24 9.06 23.60 15.67
C ILE A 24 8.26 24.60 14.82
N ALA A 25 7.90 24.20 13.61
CA ALA A 25 6.84 24.85 12.85
C ALA A 25 5.49 24.32 13.37
N ARG A 26 4.82 25.16 14.15
CA ARG A 26 3.40 25.17 14.55
C ARG A 26 2.56 23.88 14.39
N VAL A 27 2.05 23.43 15.53
CA VAL A 27 1.12 22.33 15.80
C VAL A 27 -0.29 22.52 15.18
N GLU A 28 -0.50 23.47 14.27
CA GLU A 28 -1.82 23.73 13.66
C GLU A 28 -2.12 22.86 12.43
N GLY A 29 -1.12 22.22 11.81
CA GLY A 29 -1.30 21.40 10.60
C GLY A 29 -1.86 19.98 10.82
N ILE A 30 -1.82 19.45 12.04
CA ILE A 30 -2.22 18.05 12.31
C ILE A 30 -3.76 17.88 12.34
N LYS A 31 -4.51 18.97 12.55
CA LYS A 31 -5.98 18.91 12.71
C LYS A 31 -6.74 18.68 11.41
N MET A 32 -6.09 18.81 10.24
CA MET A 32 -6.67 18.56 8.91
C MET A 32 -6.35 17.17 8.34
N MET A 33 -5.32 16.48 8.84
CA MET A 33 -4.79 15.24 8.22
C MET A 33 -5.68 14.02 8.41
N GLY A 34 -6.30 13.86 9.58
CA GLY A 34 -7.18 12.72 9.87
C GLY A 34 -8.56 12.83 9.20
N ALA A 35 -9.04 14.06 8.97
CA ALA A 35 -10.32 14.29 8.32
C ALA A 35 -10.29 13.78 6.87
N ALA A 36 -9.24 14.07 6.10
CA ALA A 36 -9.16 13.69 4.69
C ALA A 36 -9.24 12.17 4.44
N LEU A 37 -8.49 11.35 5.19
CA LEU A 37 -8.55 9.89 5.04
C LEU A 37 -9.89 9.33 5.52
N ILE A 38 -10.39 9.79 6.67
CA ILE A 38 -11.67 9.33 7.21
C ILE A 38 -12.81 9.66 6.24
N GLU A 39 -12.80 10.83 5.62
CA GLU A 39 -13.79 11.20 4.61
C GLU A 39 -13.73 10.31 3.36
N GLN A 40 -12.53 9.90 2.90
CA GLN A 40 -12.44 8.92 1.81
C GLN A 40 -12.95 7.54 2.22
N LEU A 41 -12.61 7.07 3.43
CA LEU A 41 -13.08 5.78 3.94
C LEU A 41 -14.60 5.73 4.16
N LYS A 42 -15.23 6.87 4.44
CA LYS A 42 -16.69 6.98 4.55
C LYS A 42 -17.43 6.81 3.23
N GLN A 43 -16.76 7.05 2.09
CA GLN A 43 -17.35 6.87 0.77
C GLN A 43 -17.41 5.39 0.35
N VAL A 44 -16.73 4.49 1.08
CA VAL A 44 -16.80 3.06 0.83
C VAL A 44 -18.18 2.53 1.22
N GLU A 45 -18.85 1.88 0.28
CA GLU A 45 -20.20 1.35 0.44
C GLU A 45 -20.28 0.29 1.55
N ASP A 46 -21.23 0.45 2.47
CA ASP A 46 -21.47 -0.53 3.54
C ASP A 46 -22.36 -1.68 3.06
N PHE A 47 -21.72 -2.73 2.57
CA PHE A 47 -22.35 -3.97 2.11
C PHE A 47 -23.07 -4.76 3.21
N ARG A 48 -22.92 -4.40 4.50
CA ARG A 48 -23.52 -5.13 5.62
C ARG A 48 -25.00 -4.74 5.77
N THR A 49 -25.83 -5.71 6.16
CA THR A 49 -27.23 -5.46 6.56
C THR A 49 -27.31 -4.56 7.79
N THR A 50 -28.45 -3.88 7.98
CA THR A 50 -28.69 -2.91 9.06
C THR A 50 -28.40 -3.50 10.45
N ASP A 51 -28.77 -4.76 10.69
CA ASP A 51 -28.56 -5.45 11.97
C ASP A 51 -27.09 -5.79 12.25
N GLY A 52 -26.24 -5.77 11.22
CA GLY A 52 -24.80 -6.04 11.31
C GLY A 52 -23.93 -4.81 11.63
N ARG A 53 -24.52 -3.60 11.67
CA ARG A 53 -23.78 -2.33 11.76
C ARG A 53 -23.61 -1.84 13.20
N ARG A 54 -22.90 -2.61 14.04
CA ARG A 54 -22.54 -2.18 15.41
C ARG A 54 -21.43 -1.12 15.44
N HIS A 55 -20.55 -1.15 14.45
CA HIS A 55 -19.48 -0.17 14.26
C HIS A 55 -19.54 0.34 12.82
N PRO A 56 -19.33 1.65 12.58
CA PRO A 56 -19.32 2.19 11.24
C PRO A 56 -18.19 1.57 10.42
N LEU A 57 -18.43 1.34 9.12
CA LEU A 57 -17.50 0.64 8.25
C LEU A 57 -16.13 1.33 8.20
N TRP A 58 -16.12 2.64 7.99
CA TRP A 58 -14.90 3.46 7.92
C TRP A 58 -14.00 3.28 9.14
N LEU A 59 -14.58 3.11 10.34
CA LEU A 59 -13.82 2.93 11.57
C LEU A 59 -13.10 1.57 11.56
N VAL A 60 -13.79 0.51 11.14
CA VAL A 60 -13.17 -0.83 11.05
C VAL A 60 -12.04 -0.83 10.02
N LEU A 61 -12.25 -0.20 8.86
CA LEU A 61 -11.23 -0.05 7.82
C LEU A 61 -10.03 0.76 8.32
N LEU A 62 -10.27 1.87 9.02
CA LEU A 62 -9.21 2.68 9.61
C LEU A 62 -8.37 1.88 10.60
N LEU A 63 -9.00 1.06 11.45
CA LEU A 63 -8.30 0.20 12.40
C LEU A 63 -7.45 -0.89 11.72
N VAL A 64 -7.91 -1.42 10.59
CA VAL A 64 -7.13 -2.35 9.76
C VAL A 64 -5.90 -1.67 9.19
N ILE A 65 -6.04 -0.45 8.66
CA ILE A 65 -4.91 0.34 8.13
C ILE A 65 -3.91 0.65 9.26
N MET A 66 -4.40 1.16 10.39
CA MET A 66 -3.55 1.47 11.55
C MET A 66 -2.83 0.22 12.07
N GLY A 67 -3.53 -0.91 12.20
CA GLY A 67 -2.91 -2.16 12.62
C GLY A 67 -1.81 -2.60 11.66
N THR A 68 -2.07 -2.54 10.35
CA THR A 68 -1.11 -2.91 9.30
C THR A 68 0.12 -2.01 9.34
N MET A 69 -0.05 -0.69 9.51
CA MET A 69 1.08 0.26 9.64
C MET A 69 1.91 0.01 10.91
N ASN A 70 1.31 -0.56 11.96
CA ASN A 70 2.00 -0.94 13.20
C ASN A 70 2.57 -2.38 13.15
N GLY A 71 2.58 -3.02 11.97
CA GLY A 71 3.12 -4.38 11.78
C GLY A 71 2.17 -5.50 12.19
N TYR A 72 0.94 -5.19 12.56
CA TYR A 72 -0.09 -6.21 12.81
C TYR A 72 -0.72 -6.60 11.48
N VAL A 73 -0.35 -7.77 10.98
CA VAL A 73 -0.84 -8.26 9.68
C VAL A 73 -1.78 -9.46 9.89
N GLY A 74 -2.87 -9.46 9.14
CA GLY A 74 -3.87 -10.52 9.16
C GLY A 74 -4.91 -10.37 10.27
N TYR A 75 -5.98 -11.16 10.17
CA TYR A 75 -7.18 -10.99 10.99
C TYR A 75 -6.90 -10.97 12.49
N ARG A 76 -6.06 -11.89 12.98
CA ARG A 76 -5.73 -12.01 14.41
C ARG A 76 -4.89 -10.82 14.86
N GLY A 77 -3.89 -10.44 14.07
CA GLY A 77 -3.06 -9.27 14.34
C GLY A 77 -3.89 -8.00 14.48
N TRP A 78 -4.82 -7.75 13.56
CA TRP A 78 -5.71 -6.59 13.67
C TRP A 78 -6.60 -6.64 14.91
N GLY A 79 -7.15 -7.82 15.25
CA GLY A 79 -7.90 -8.01 16.49
C GLY A 79 -7.07 -7.71 17.75
N ASP A 80 -5.83 -8.16 17.78
CA ASP A 80 -4.91 -7.94 18.90
C ASP A 80 -4.52 -6.46 19.03
N PHE A 81 -4.24 -5.78 17.91
CA PHE A 81 -4.01 -4.34 17.87
C PHE A 81 -5.19 -3.57 18.48
N VAL A 82 -6.40 -3.83 17.99
CA VAL A 82 -7.62 -3.16 18.45
C VAL A 82 -7.89 -3.41 19.94
N LYS A 83 -7.69 -4.64 20.40
CA LYS A 83 -7.86 -5.00 21.82
C LYS A 83 -6.82 -4.30 22.70
N ARG A 84 -5.54 -4.32 22.28
CA ARG A 84 -4.41 -3.72 23.01
C ARG A 84 -4.57 -2.21 23.18
N HIS A 85 -5.03 -1.53 22.13
CA HIS A 85 -5.17 -0.07 22.12
C HIS A 85 -6.60 0.41 22.42
N SER A 86 -7.46 -0.47 22.92
CA SER A 86 -8.90 -0.24 23.08
C SER A 86 -9.25 1.05 23.83
N ARG A 87 -8.60 1.32 24.97
CA ARG A 87 -8.84 2.54 25.76
C ARG A 87 -8.59 3.82 24.94
N VAL A 88 -7.44 3.90 24.28
CA VAL A 88 -7.05 5.05 23.47
C VAL A 88 -7.96 5.22 22.26
N LEU A 89 -8.34 4.11 21.61
CA LEU A 89 -9.23 4.12 20.45
C LEU A 89 -10.65 4.57 20.82
N ILE A 90 -11.17 4.13 21.97
CA ILE A 90 -12.48 4.55 22.49
C ILE A 90 -12.49 6.06 22.76
N GLU A 91 -11.44 6.56 23.41
CA GLU A 91 -11.30 7.98 23.73
C GLU A 91 -11.16 8.84 22.46
N LYS A 92 -10.29 8.44 21.53
CA LYS A 92 -10.04 9.18 20.27
C LYS A 92 -11.23 9.21 19.31
N PHE A 93 -11.97 8.10 19.20
CA PHE A 93 -13.03 7.94 18.21
C PHE A 93 -14.44 7.94 18.80
N GLY A 94 -14.59 8.19 20.11
CA GLY A 94 -15.88 8.28 20.78
C GLY A 94 -16.68 6.97 20.72
N ILE A 95 -16.02 5.82 20.85
CA ILE A 95 -16.67 4.50 20.69
C ILE A 95 -17.39 4.10 21.98
N GLN A 96 -18.62 4.57 22.18
CA GLN A 96 -19.28 4.47 23.50
C GLN A 96 -20.11 3.18 23.70
N LYS A 97 -20.91 2.75 22.72
CA LYS A 97 -22.02 1.79 22.97
C LYS A 97 -21.62 0.31 22.95
N HIS A 98 -20.63 -0.07 22.15
CA HIS A 98 -20.32 -1.48 21.86
C HIS A 98 -18.84 -1.84 22.04
N GLY A 99 -18.05 -0.96 22.67
CA GLY A 99 -16.61 -1.12 22.78
C GLY A 99 -15.92 -1.14 21.41
N VAL A 100 -14.69 -1.61 21.34
CA VAL A 100 -13.95 -1.72 20.07
C VAL A 100 -14.39 -2.94 19.24
N PRO A 101 -14.25 -2.90 17.90
CA PRO A 101 -14.59 -4.04 17.04
C PRO A 101 -13.82 -5.30 17.43
N SER A 102 -14.55 -6.42 17.54
CA SER A 102 -13.94 -7.73 17.78
C SER A 102 -13.25 -8.28 16.53
N TYR A 103 -12.34 -9.26 16.73
CA TYR A 103 -11.73 -10.06 15.66
C TYR A 103 -12.77 -10.54 14.62
N SER A 104 -13.89 -11.11 15.09
CA SER A 104 -14.94 -11.63 14.20
C SER A 104 -15.63 -10.52 13.40
N THR A 105 -15.68 -9.31 13.94
CA THR A 105 -16.23 -8.15 13.23
C THR A 105 -15.27 -7.66 12.16
N ILE A 106 -13.98 -7.54 12.48
CA ILE A 106 -12.93 -7.17 11.52
C ILE A 106 -12.90 -8.20 10.39
N ARG A 107 -12.88 -9.50 10.69
CA ARG A 107 -12.89 -10.57 9.69
C ARG A 107 -14.08 -10.48 8.73
N ARG A 108 -15.31 -10.27 9.25
CA ARG A 108 -16.51 -10.13 8.41
C ARG A 108 -16.45 -8.91 7.51
N VAL A 109 -15.94 -7.79 8.02
CA VAL A 109 -15.76 -6.56 7.23
C VAL A 109 -14.74 -6.79 6.11
N VAL A 110 -13.57 -7.30 6.45
CA VAL A 110 -12.48 -7.49 5.48
C VAL A 110 -12.82 -8.55 4.43
N MET A 111 -13.63 -9.56 4.77
CA MET A 111 -14.07 -10.56 3.79
C MET A 111 -15.10 -10.06 2.77
N GLY A 112 -15.90 -9.04 3.12
CA GLY A 112 -16.96 -8.56 2.25
C GLY A 112 -16.68 -7.20 1.61
N VAL A 113 -15.61 -6.52 2.03
CA VAL A 113 -15.24 -5.23 1.43
C VAL A 113 -14.72 -5.47 0.00
N ASP A 114 -15.17 -4.62 -0.91
CA ASP A 114 -14.57 -4.51 -2.22
C ASP A 114 -13.21 -3.80 -2.09
N PHE A 115 -12.14 -4.56 -2.19
CA PHE A 115 -10.78 -4.05 -2.04
C PHE A 115 -10.35 -3.15 -3.18
N ASP A 116 -10.89 -3.32 -4.38
CA ASP A 116 -10.53 -2.48 -5.52
C ASP A 116 -11.11 -1.07 -5.29
N LYS A 117 -12.38 -0.96 -4.89
CA LYS A 117 -13.00 0.33 -4.47
C LYS A 117 -12.29 0.96 -3.27
N LEU A 118 -11.88 0.15 -2.28
CA LEU A 118 -11.14 0.65 -1.13
C LEU A 118 -9.78 1.22 -1.54
N ALA A 119 -9.07 0.50 -2.42
CA ALA A 119 -7.77 0.94 -2.94
C ALA A 119 -7.91 2.24 -3.73
N ASP A 120 -8.96 2.39 -4.54
CA ASP A 120 -9.24 3.63 -5.27
C ASP A 120 -9.39 4.82 -4.32
N LYS A 121 -10.22 4.67 -3.28
CA LYS A 121 -10.43 5.73 -2.28
C LYS A 121 -9.19 6.04 -1.46
N PHE A 122 -8.41 5.02 -1.14
CA PHE A 122 -7.12 5.21 -0.48
C PHE A 122 -6.13 5.96 -1.39
N ASN A 123 -6.07 5.61 -2.68
CA ASN A 123 -5.20 6.24 -3.65
C ASN A 123 -5.61 7.69 -3.95
N GLU A 124 -6.91 7.99 -4.03
CA GLU A 124 -7.43 9.36 -4.12
C GLU A 124 -6.94 10.22 -2.95
N TRP A 125 -7.01 9.69 -1.72
CA TRP A 125 -6.42 10.36 -0.56
C TRP A 125 -4.90 10.50 -0.69
N ALA A 126 -4.19 9.42 -1.03
CA ALA A 126 -2.73 9.41 -1.10
C ALA A 126 -2.21 10.42 -2.12
N LYS A 127 -2.88 10.58 -3.28
CA LYS A 127 -2.54 11.56 -4.32
C LYS A 127 -2.52 13.00 -3.82
N THR A 128 -3.30 13.34 -2.79
CA THR A 128 -3.25 14.70 -2.19
C THR A 128 -1.91 15.03 -1.52
N TYR A 129 -1.07 14.03 -1.26
CA TYR A 129 0.27 14.18 -0.70
C TYR A 129 1.37 14.06 -1.75
N VAL A 130 1.02 13.80 -3.02
CA VAL A 130 1.95 13.55 -4.12
C VAL A 130 2.02 14.78 -5.01
N ASP A 131 2.85 15.74 -4.62
CA ASP A 131 3.24 16.84 -5.50
C ASP A 131 4.58 16.48 -6.13
N LEU A 132 4.61 15.80 -7.27
CA LEU A 132 5.88 15.37 -7.90
C LEU A 132 6.63 16.59 -8.41
N GLU A 133 7.88 16.73 -7.98
CA GLU A 133 8.75 17.78 -8.51
C GLU A 133 9.30 17.37 -9.88
N VAL A 134 9.56 18.37 -10.73
CA VAL A 134 10.30 18.16 -11.99
C VAL A 134 11.66 17.53 -11.66
N SER A 135 12.03 16.48 -12.40
CA SER A 135 13.24 15.67 -12.21
C SER A 135 13.24 14.77 -10.96
N GLU A 136 12.08 14.36 -10.47
CA GLU A 136 11.97 13.30 -9.46
C GLU A 136 12.39 11.92 -10.04
N TRP A 137 13.11 11.14 -9.24
CA TRP A 137 13.56 9.80 -9.61
C TRP A 137 12.54 8.77 -9.16
N CYS A 138 12.00 8.02 -10.11
CA CYS A 138 10.99 6.98 -9.89
C CYS A 138 11.57 5.62 -10.29
N ALA A 139 11.63 4.69 -9.35
CA ALA A 139 12.03 3.31 -9.60
C ALA A 139 10.80 2.45 -9.86
N THR A 140 10.84 1.61 -10.88
CA THR A 140 9.79 0.63 -11.14
C THR A 140 10.29 -0.76 -10.82
N ASP A 141 9.52 -1.53 -10.05
CA ASP A 141 9.88 -2.88 -9.61
C ASP A 141 8.65 -3.81 -9.62
N GLY A 142 8.86 -5.04 -10.10
CA GLY A 142 7.88 -6.13 -10.15
C GLY A 142 8.15 -7.16 -9.06
N LYS A 143 7.15 -7.47 -8.22
CA LYS A 143 7.25 -8.50 -7.18
C LYS A 143 6.13 -9.53 -7.30
N SER A 144 6.52 -10.80 -7.34
CA SER A 144 5.57 -11.93 -7.25
C SER A 144 5.02 -12.09 -5.83
N ILE A 145 3.71 -12.27 -5.72
CA ILE A 145 3.07 -12.54 -4.44
C ILE A 145 3.30 -13.99 -4.05
N LYS A 146 3.84 -14.21 -2.85
CA LYS A 146 4.06 -15.56 -2.33
C LYS A 146 2.73 -16.29 -2.10
N GLY A 147 2.65 -17.55 -2.52
CA GLY A 147 1.50 -18.42 -2.25
C GLY A 147 0.32 -18.27 -3.22
N THR A 148 0.46 -17.49 -4.30
CA THR A 148 -0.55 -17.38 -5.36
C THR A 148 -0.30 -18.33 -6.52
N VAL A 149 0.68 -19.24 -6.40
CA VAL A 149 1.03 -20.18 -7.47
C VAL A 149 -0.09 -21.20 -7.64
N GLN A 150 -0.65 -21.26 -8.85
CA GLN A 150 -1.53 -22.32 -9.30
C GLN A 150 -0.80 -23.24 -10.27
N ASN A 151 -1.19 -24.53 -10.31
CA ASN A 151 -0.63 -25.55 -11.20
C ASN A 151 0.90 -25.70 -11.09
N TYR A 152 1.44 -25.73 -9.88
CA TYR A 152 2.88 -25.72 -9.61
C TYR A 152 3.68 -26.82 -10.33
N SER A 153 3.05 -27.98 -10.59
CA SER A 153 3.70 -29.15 -11.21
C SER A 153 3.67 -29.15 -12.74
N SER A 154 3.07 -28.15 -13.38
CA SER A 154 2.97 -28.10 -14.85
C SER A 154 3.66 -26.87 -15.41
N SER A 155 4.00 -26.91 -16.70
CA SER A 155 4.51 -25.75 -17.44
C SER A 155 3.49 -24.58 -17.49
N ASN A 156 2.24 -24.84 -17.09
CA ASN A 156 1.18 -23.85 -16.98
C ASN A 156 1.11 -23.27 -15.56
N GLN A 157 2.26 -23.00 -14.93
CA GLN A 157 2.31 -22.30 -13.66
C GLN A 157 1.79 -20.87 -13.83
N ASN A 158 0.83 -20.48 -12.99
CA ASN A 158 0.31 -19.10 -12.93
C ASN A 158 0.54 -18.53 -11.54
N PHE A 159 0.92 -17.26 -11.45
CA PHE A 159 1.03 -16.55 -10.18
C PHE A 159 0.71 -15.08 -10.38
N VAL A 160 0.32 -14.42 -9.30
CA VAL A 160 0.02 -13.01 -9.28
C VAL A 160 1.30 -12.23 -8.98
N SER A 161 1.58 -11.24 -9.81
CA SER A 161 2.67 -10.28 -9.64
C SER A 161 2.10 -8.89 -9.48
N ILE A 162 2.86 -8.03 -8.81
CA ILE A 162 2.55 -6.62 -8.61
C ILE A 162 3.70 -5.80 -9.15
N VAL A 163 3.42 -4.84 -10.03
CA VAL A 163 4.36 -3.80 -10.44
C VAL A 163 4.06 -2.53 -9.64
N SER A 164 5.10 -1.86 -9.16
CA SER A 164 4.95 -0.56 -8.48
C SER A 164 5.92 0.47 -9.03
N VAL A 165 5.47 1.71 -9.14
CA VAL A 165 6.29 2.90 -9.42
C VAL A 165 6.53 3.63 -8.12
N PHE A 166 7.78 3.75 -7.71
CA PHE A 166 8.20 4.27 -6.42
C PHE A 166 9.03 5.54 -6.58
N ALA A 167 8.52 6.66 -6.06
CA ALA A 167 9.23 7.94 -5.99
C ALA A 167 10.32 7.88 -4.91
N CYS A 168 11.57 7.77 -5.35
CA CYS A 168 12.72 7.50 -4.47
C CYS A 168 13.02 8.62 -3.48
N LYS A 169 12.82 9.88 -3.87
CA LYS A 169 13.08 11.04 -2.99
C LYS A 169 12.04 11.13 -1.87
N ARG A 170 10.77 10.87 -2.18
CA ARG A 170 9.64 10.96 -1.25
C ARG A 170 9.40 9.69 -0.44
N GLY A 171 9.90 8.56 -0.92
CA GLY A 171 9.65 7.27 -0.28
C GLY A 171 8.22 6.77 -0.46
N LEU A 172 7.58 7.08 -1.61
CA LEU A 172 6.16 6.82 -1.85
C LEU A 172 5.94 6.00 -3.11
N VAL A 173 4.96 5.08 -3.08
CA VAL A 173 4.45 4.42 -4.29
C VAL A 173 3.45 5.35 -4.99
N VAL A 174 3.79 5.76 -6.21
CA VAL A 174 3.00 6.67 -7.05
C VAL A 174 1.89 5.93 -7.79
N GLY A 175 2.16 4.68 -8.18
CA GLY A 175 1.20 3.81 -8.84
C GLY A 175 1.58 2.35 -8.68
N MET A 176 0.59 1.47 -8.77
CA MET A 176 0.78 0.04 -8.61
C MET A 176 -0.29 -0.71 -9.39
N GLU A 177 0.09 -1.82 -10.04
CA GLU A 177 -0.84 -2.66 -10.79
C GLU A 177 -0.56 -4.15 -10.53
N LYS A 178 -1.63 -4.93 -10.34
CA LYS A 178 -1.58 -6.39 -10.18
C LYS A 178 -1.82 -7.07 -11.54
N PHE A 179 -1.08 -8.13 -11.83
CA PHE A 179 -1.28 -8.92 -13.05
C PHE A 179 -0.99 -10.40 -12.83
N GLU A 180 -1.57 -11.25 -13.68
CA GLU A 180 -1.26 -12.68 -13.72
C GLU A 180 -0.23 -12.95 -14.81
N ASN A 181 0.85 -13.66 -14.45
CA ASN A 181 1.99 -13.87 -15.33
C ASN A 181 1.65 -14.64 -16.62
N GLN A 182 0.56 -15.41 -16.64
CA GLN A 182 0.09 -16.09 -17.85
C GLN A 182 -0.68 -15.20 -18.81
N GLN A 183 -1.28 -14.12 -18.32
CA GLN A 183 -2.16 -13.28 -19.12
C GLN A 183 -1.42 -12.09 -19.73
N LYS A 184 -0.54 -11.46 -18.93
CA LYS A 184 0.22 -10.27 -19.33
C LYS A 184 1.68 -10.41 -18.96
N SER A 185 2.55 -9.83 -19.79
CA SER A 185 3.95 -9.67 -19.44
C SER A 185 4.15 -8.47 -18.52
N GLU A 186 5.09 -8.56 -17.59
CA GLU A 186 5.45 -7.46 -16.69
C GLU A 186 5.78 -6.18 -17.46
N ILE A 187 6.51 -6.31 -18.57
CA ILE A 187 6.89 -5.18 -19.43
C ILE A 187 5.66 -4.43 -19.93
N GLN A 188 4.63 -5.13 -20.43
CA GLN A 188 3.40 -4.49 -20.92
C GLN A 188 2.68 -3.76 -19.79
N VAL A 189 2.58 -4.38 -18.62
CA VAL A 189 1.92 -3.78 -17.44
C VAL A 189 2.67 -2.53 -16.96
N VAL A 190 4.00 -2.56 -16.94
CA VAL A 190 4.83 -1.38 -16.63
C VAL A 190 4.54 -0.24 -17.62
N GLN A 191 4.46 -0.54 -18.92
CA GLN A 191 4.19 0.47 -19.94
C GLN A 191 2.79 1.07 -19.78
N GLU A 192 1.76 0.22 -19.61
CA GLU A 192 0.38 0.65 -19.34
C GLU A 192 0.30 1.53 -18.09
N LEU A 193 0.99 1.14 -17.01
CA LEU A 193 1.02 1.88 -15.75
C LEU A 193 1.69 3.25 -15.89
N ILE A 194 2.81 3.35 -16.63
CA ILE A 194 3.47 4.64 -16.88
C ILE A 194 2.58 5.56 -17.72
N THR A 195 1.97 5.04 -18.78
CA THR A 195 1.05 5.81 -19.62
C THR A 195 -0.17 6.29 -18.82
N ALA A 196 -0.72 5.43 -17.94
CA ALA A 196 -1.85 5.79 -17.08
C ALA A 196 -1.50 6.84 -16.02
N LEU A 197 -0.26 6.85 -15.54
CA LEU A 197 0.22 7.84 -14.58
C LEU A 197 0.53 9.21 -15.21
N GLY A 198 0.76 9.27 -16.53
CA GLY A 198 0.98 10.53 -17.25
C GLY A 198 2.15 11.36 -16.70
N LEU A 199 3.21 10.70 -16.25
CA LEU A 199 4.32 11.37 -15.56
C LEU A 199 5.20 12.14 -16.56
N GLU A 200 5.17 13.47 -16.48
CA GLU A 200 6.04 14.34 -17.27
C GLU A 200 7.25 14.83 -16.44
N GLY A 201 8.42 14.90 -17.07
CA GLY A 201 9.63 15.44 -16.44
C GLY A 201 10.24 14.58 -15.33
N VAL A 202 9.84 13.32 -15.17
CA VAL A 202 10.42 12.37 -14.20
C VAL A 202 11.52 11.51 -14.82
N VAL A 203 12.47 11.08 -13.99
CA VAL A 203 13.50 10.10 -14.38
C VAL A 203 13.04 8.72 -13.93
N LEU A 204 12.75 7.83 -14.87
CA LEU A 204 12.34 6.46 -14.58
C LEU A 204 13.55 5.51 -14.61
N SER A 205 13.67 4.69 -13.57
CA SER A 205 14.66 3.62 -13.48
C SER A 205 13.96 2.26 -13.54
N PHE A 206 14.55 1.34 -14.31
CA PHE A 206 14.05 -0.01 -14.51
C PHE A 206 15.19 -1.03 -14.39
N ASP A 207 14.84 -2.29 -14.18
CA ASP A 207 15.77 -3.39 -14.40
C ASP A 207 16.11 -3.53 -15.91
N SER A 208 17.29 -4.05 -16.17
CA SER A 208 17.83 -4.45 -17.46
C SER A 208 16.86 -5.26 -18.33
N LEU A 209 15.96 -6.06 -17.73
CA LEU A 209 14.93 -6.81 -18.46
C LEU A 209 13.96 -5.91 -19.24
N HIS A 210 13.82 -4.64 -18.83
CA HIS A 210 12.97 -3.65 -19.49
C HIS A 210 13.67 -2.89 -20.63
N CYS A 211 14.97 -3.15 -20.90
CA CYS A 211 15.71 -2.54 -22.00
C CYS A 211 15.28 -3.11 -23.37
N GLN A 212 14.05 -2.80 -23.77
CA GLN A 212 13.42 -3.29 -25.00
C GLN A 212 13.64 -2.32 -26.16
N LYS A 213 13.85 -2.87 -27.37
CA LYS A 213 14.00 -2.05 -28.60
C LYS A 213 12.71 -1.32 -28.99
N LYS A 214 11.55 -1.86 -28.62
CA LYS A 214 10.24 -1.24 -28.83
C LYS A 214 9.84 -0.53 -27.55
N LEU A 215 9.86 0.81 -27.60
CA LEU A 215 9.41 1.66 -26.49
C LEU A 215 7.87 1.65 -26.42
N ALA A 216 7.35 1.96 -25.22
CA ALA A 216 5.94 2.32 -25.04
C ALA A 216 5.59 3.50 -25.95
N LYS A 217 4.38 3.48 -26.53
CA LYS A 217 3.87 4.61 -27.33
C LYS A 217 3.30 5.69 -26.44
#